data_AF-A0A0P0SFR6-F1
#
_entry.id   AF-A0A0P0SFR6-F1
#
_cell.length_a   1.000
_cell.length_b   1.000
_cell.length_c   1.000
_cell.angle_alpha   90.00
_cell.angle_beta   90.00
_cell.angle_gamma   90.00
#
_symmetry.space_group_name_H-M   'P 1'
#
loop_
_entity.id
_entity.type
_entity.pdbx_description
1 polymer ?
#
loop_
_entity_poly.entity_id
_entity_poly.type
_entity_poly.pdbx_seq_one_letter_code
_entity_poly.pdbx_strand_id
1 'polypeptide(L)'
;MRRNRPDPERRRADLDGLAARAVNFDAADAPVTASDRRWHVDHGRALVGSEPPGDPVPDGDWERACAVVRGYQFTDHHRLRGVFRPADPLLGRDMLLEGRFGPLRFHLGVRVTDVVDTTRDGKRIWGWTYETLDGHLERGRLTYEVVKDLADGEVEFVIRAFSRPARIPNPFYRLGFGLFGRAVQLEFYHRAGQRVRDLLAGARSGHPLPEPVPGPDGVTVAPAGSPRAATDLVAHLVRHPGA
;
A
#
# COMPACT_ATOMS: atom_id res chain seq x y z
N MET A 1 -27.78 1.32 -17.10
CA MET A 1 -27.26 0.77 -15.83
C MET A 1 -25.71 0.79 -15.77
N ARG A 2 -25.06 1.93 -16.12
CA ARG A 2 -23.59 2.10 -16.22
C ARG A 2 -22.96 2.87 -15.03
N ARG A 3 -23.74 3.26 -14.01
CA ARG A 3 -23.36 4.30 -13.04
C ARG A 3 -22.26 3.92 -12.03
N ASN A 4 -21.97 2.64 -11.80
CA ASN A 4 -21.09 2.18 -10.70
C ASN A 4 -19.90 1.29 -11.11
N ARG A 5 -19.44 1.31 -12.37
CA ARG A 5 -18.19 0.62 -12.74
C ARG A 5 -16.96 1.50 -12.43
N PRO A 6 -15.83 0.91 -12.02
CA PRO A 6 -14.56 1.61 -11.98
C PRO A 6 -14.13 1.97 -13.41
N ASP A 7 -14.01 3.26 -13.68
CA ASP A 7 -13.65 3.86 -14.97
C ASP A 7 -12.54 4.90 -14.70
N PRO A 8 -11.52 5.08 -15.57
CA PRO A 8 -10.41 6.00 -15.31
C PRO A 8 -10.82 7.40 -14.86
N GLU A 9 -11.76 8.04 -15.56
CA GLU A 9 -12.25 9.39 -15.20
C GLU A 9 -12.84 9.44 -13.78
N ARG A 10 -13.54 8.38 -13.37
CA ARG A 10 -14.13 8.29 -12.03
C ARG A 10 -13.06 8.09 -10.95
N ARG A 11 -12.02 7.30 -11.23
CA ARG A 11 -10.90 7.12 -10.30
C ARG A 11 -10.17 8.43 -10.06
N ARG A 12 -9.93 9.20 -11.11
CA ARG A 12 -9.31 10.53 -11.00
C ARG A 12 -10.15 11.47 -10.14
N ALA A 13 -11.46 11.56 -10.39
CA ALA A 13 -12.34 12.40 -9.57
C ALA A 13 -12.38 11.95 -8.09
N ASP A 14 -12.41 10.64 -7.84
CA ASP A 14 -12.38 10.11 -6.48
C ASP A 14 -11.03 10.40 -5.77
N LEU A 15 -9.92 10.37 -6.53
CA LEU A 15 -8.59 10.77 -6.05
C LEU A 15 -8.50 12.27 -5.77
N ASP A 16 -9.01 13.13 -6.67
CA ASP A 16 -9.06 14.59 -6.49
C ASP A 16 -9.83 14.97 -5.21
N GLY A 17 -10.91 14.26 -4.90
CA GLY A 17 -11.71 14.48 -3.70
C GLY A 17 -11.00 14.16 -2.37
N LEU A 18 -9.85 13.48 -2.38
CA LEU A 18 -9.11 13.17 -1.16
C LEU A 18 -8.44 14.40 -0.53
N ALA A 19 -8.12 15.43 -1.33
CA ALA A 19 -7.46 16.64 -0.86
C ALA A 19 -8.24 17.32 0.28
N ALA A 20 -9.57 17.28 0.22
CA ALA A 20 -10.46 17.87 1.22
C ALA A 20 -10.72 16.98 2.45
N ARG A 21 -10.15 15.77 2.52
CA ARG A 21 -10.37 14.81 3.62
C ARG A 21 -9.22 14.86 4.63
N ALA A 22 -9.57 14.79 5.90
CA ALA A 22 -8.62 14.73 7.00
C ALA A 22 -8.20 13.29 7.31
N VAL A 23 -7.08 13.14 8.02
CA VAL A 23 -6.72 11.88 8.69
C VAL A 23 -7.78 11.55 9.73
N ASN A 24 -8.23 10.30 9.78
CA ASN A 24 -9.46 9.92 10.47
C ASN A 24 -9.25 9.38 11.91
N PHE A 25 -8.07 9.60 12.47
CA PHE A 25 -7.74 9.30 13.87
C PHE A 25 -6.73 10.31 14.41
N ASP A 26 -6.71 10.48 15.73
CA ASP A 26 -5.73 11.32 16.40
C ASP A 26 -4.42 10.53 16.61
N ALA A 27 -3.28 11.11 16.25
CA ALA A 27 -1.98 10.51 16.49
C ALA A 27 -1.72 10.28 17.99
N ALA A 28 -2.32 11.07 18.88
CA ALA A 28 -2.26 10.87 20.33
C ALA A 28 -2.98 9.59 20.80
N ASP A 29 -3.91 9.06 19.99
CA ASP A 29 -4.61 7.79 20.26
C ASP A 29 -3.82 6.55 19.79
N ALA A 30 -2.71 6.75 19.07
CA ALA A 30 -1.95 5.66 18.47
C ALA A 30 -1.44 4.66 19.54
N PRO A 31 -1.43 3.35 19.23
CA PRO A 31 -0.99 2.35 20.20
C PRO A 31 0.51 2.53 20.51
N VAL A 32 0.84 2.62 21.80
CA VAL A 32 2.25 2.66 22.27
C VAL A 32 2.86 1.25 22.27
N THR A 33 2.03 0.22 22.44
CA THR A 33 2.44 -1.19 22.52
C THR A 33 1.56 -2.06 21.66
N ALA A 34 2.11 -3.17 21.15
CA ALA A 34 1.37 -4.15 20.36
C ALA A 34 0.23 -4.86 21.13
N SER A 35 0.17 -4.73 22.45
CA SER A 35 -0.86 -5.33 23.32
C SER A 35 -2.11 -4.45 23.52
N ASP A 36 -2.17 -3.23 22.96
CA ASP A 36 -3.38 -2.39 23.09
C ASP A 36 -4.55 -3.04 22.33
N ARG A 37 -5.53 -3.53 23.08
CA ARG A 37 -6.70 -4.26 22.56
C ARG A 37 -7.64 -3.41 21.70
N ARG A 38 -7.49 -2.08 21.70
CA ARG A 38 -8.27 -1.17 20.85
C ARG A 38 -7.77 -1.15 19.40
N TRP A 39 -6.58 -1.68 19.17
CA TRP A 39 -5.88 -1.65 17.89
C TRP A 39 -5.49 -3.07 17.46
N HIS A 40 -5.54 -3.31 16.16
CA HIS A 40 -4.79 -4.37 15.52
C HIS A 40 -3.41 -3.81 15.23
N VAL A 41 -2.37 -4.38 15.85
CA VAL A 41 -0.99 -3.98 15.62
C VAL A 41 -0.26 -5.13 14.93
N ASP A 42 0.34 -4.81 13.79
CA ASP A 42 0.94 -5.76 12.89
C ASP A 42 2.38 -5.39 12.55
N HIS A 43 3.19 -6.44 12.43
CA HIS A 43 4.57 -6.34 12.00
C HIS A 43 4.87 -7.49 11.04
N GLY A 44 5.13 -7.16 9.78
CA GLY A 44 5.59 -8.08 8.75
C GLY A 44 7.04 -7.81 8.41
N ARG A 45 7.81 -8.88 8.20
CA ARG A 45 9.18 -8.80 7.67
C ARG A 45 9.40 -9.90 6.64
N ALA A 46 10.18 -9.59 5.61
CA ALA A 46 10.63 -10.57 4.64
C ALA A 46 12.03 -10.22 4.18
N LEU A 47 12.95 -11.20 4.24
CA LEU A 47 14.20 -11.12 3.49
C LEU A 47 13.85 -11.14 2.00
N VAL A 48 14.29 -10.11 1.27
CA VAL A 48 13.94 -9.90 -0.15
C VAL A 48 15.14 -9.92 -1.09
N GLY A 49 16.34 -9.72 -0.56
CA GLY A 49 17.57 -9.70 -1.32
C GLY A 49 18.79 -9.68 -0.41
N SER A 50 19.96 -9.61 -1.03
CA SER A 50 21.22 -9.45 -0.32
C SER A 50 22.25 -8.73 -1.19
N GLU A 51 23.17 -8.04 -0.52
CA GLU A 51 24.28 -7.33 -1.10
C GLU A 51 25.57 -7.65 -0.31
N PRO A 52 26.76 -7.26 -0.77
CA PRO A 52 27.93 -7.23 0.10
C PRO A 52 27.72 -6.31 1.33
N PRO A 53 28.40 -6.62 2.46
CA PRO A 53 28.47 -5.70 3.60
C PRO A 53 28.94 -4.29 3.22
N GLY A 54 28.50 -3.30 3.98
CA GLY A 54 28.73 -1.88 3.73
C GLY A 54 27.57 -1.19 3.00
N ASP A 55 27.84 -0.01 2.45
CA ASP A 55 26.84 0.86 1.83
C ASP A 55 26.07 0.15 0.68
N PRO A 56 24.83 0.60 0.36
CA PRO A 56 24.08 0.05 -0.76
C PRO A 56 24.88 0.03 -2.06
N VAL A 57 24.82 -1.08 -2.77
CA VAL A 57 25.41 -1.17 -4.11
C VAL A 57 24.52 -0.41 -5.09
N PRO A 58 25.08 0.45 -5.97
CA PRO A 58 24.30 1.08 -7.04
C PRO A 58 23.58 0.04 -7.90
N ASP A 59 22.31 0.28 -8.19
CA ASP A 59 21.40 -0.66 -8.85
C ASP A 59 21.27 -2.01 -8.12
N GLY A 60 21.62 -2.06 -6.84
CA GLY A 60 21.56 -3.23 -5.97
C GLY A 60 20.14 -3.60 -5.53
N ASP A 61 20.03 -4.68 -4.77
CA ASP A 61 18.75 -5.18 -4.26
C ASP A 61 18.06 -4.15 -3.34
N TRP A 62 18.81 -3.37 -2.56
CA TRP A 62 18.26 -2.32 -1.70
C TRP A 62 17.62 -1.19 -2.52
N GLU A 63 18.32 -0.65 -3.52
CA GLU A 63 17.78 0.41 -4.38
C GLU A 63 16.58 -0.08 -5.20
N ARG A 64 16.65 -1.32 -5.72
CA ARG A 64 15.55 -1.98 -6.44
C ARG A 64 14.32 -2.17 -5.56
N ALA A 65 14.51 -2.65 -4.33
CA ALA A 65 13.41 -2.79 -3.37
C ALA A 65 12.80 -1.42 -3.03
N CYS A 66 13.63 -0.38 -2.87
CA CYS A 66 13.14 0.99 -2.68
C CYS A 66 12.26 1.44 -3.86
N ALA A 67 12.68 1.17 -5.10
CA ALA A 67 11.89 1.50 -6.29
C ALA A 67 10.53 0.77 -6.31
N VAL A 68 10.51 -0.54 -6.01
CA VAL A 68 9.28 -1.35 -5.89
C VAL A 68 8.34 -0.78 -4.83
N VAL A 69 8.87 -0.43 -3.66
CA VAL A 69 8.11 0.10 -2.53
C VAL A 69 7.60 1.52 -2.80
N ARG A 70 8.43 2.38 -3.41
CA ARG A 70 8.03 3.74 -3.85
C ARG A 70 6.91 3.72 -4.87
N GLY A 71 6.96 2.78 -5.81
CA GLY A 71 5.95 2.61 -6.85
C GLY A 71 4.71 1.85 -6.41
N TYR A 72 4.62 1.44 -5.13
CA TYR A 72 3.55 0.60 -4.58
C TYR A 72 3.32 -0.69 -5.38
N GLN A 73 4.40 -1.25 -5.95
CA GLN A 73 4.34 -2.36 -6.90
C GLN A 73 4.25 -3.73 -6.22
N PHE A 74 4.37 -3.78 -4.89
CA PHE A 74 4.42 -5.00 -4.10
C PHE A 74 3.04 -5.58 -3.73
N THR A 75 1.94 -4.87 -3.97
CA THR A 75 0.62 -5.37 -3.57
C THR A 75 0.12 -6.49 -4.48
N ASP A 76 -0.71 -7.37 -3.93
CA ASP A 76 -1.45 -8.34 -4.75
C ASP A 76 -2.57 -7.63 -5.51
N HIS A 77 -2.39 -7.48 -6.82
CA HIS A 77 -3.33 -6.78 -7.71
C HIS A 77 -4.75 -7.37 -7.74
N HIS A 78 -4.95 -8.62 -7.31
CA HIS A 78 -6.27 -9.21 -7.18
C HIS A 78 -7.03 -8.70 -5.96
N ARG A 79 -6.31 -8.20 -4.95
CA ARG A 79 -6.86 -7.76 -3.65
C ARG A 79 -6.78 -6.25 -3.45
N LEU A 80 -5.67 -5.63 -3.84
CA LEU A 80 -5.41 -4.22 -3.57
C LEU A 80 -4.62 -3.60 -4.72
N ARG A 81 -5.12 -2.46 -5.20
CA ARG A 81 -4.40 -1.59 -6.13
C ARG A 81 -4.26 -0.20 -5.55
N GLY A 82 -3.12 0.44 -5.76
CA GLY A 82 -2.92 1.85 -5.47
C GLY A 82 -3.20 2.69 -6.70
N VAL A 83 -3.91 3.80 -6.53
CA VAL A 83 -4.19 4.77 -7.59
C VAL A 83 -3.72 6.13 -7.11
N PHE A 84 -2.79 6.75 -7.84
CA PHE A 84 -2.14 7.99 -7.43
C PHE A 84 -1.49 8.71 -8.62
N ARG A 85 -1.08 9.96 -8.43
CA ARG A 85 -0.28 10.70 -9.42
C ARG A 85 1.20 10.47 -9.14
N PRO A 86 1.97 9.86 -10.04
CA PRO A 86 3.38 9.59 -9.81
C PRO A 86 4.23 10.88 -9.78
N ALA A 87 3.74 11.96 -10.39
CA ALA A 87 4.39 13.27 -10.42
C ALA A 87 4.27 14.06 -9.10
N ASP A 88 3.28 13.76 -8.26
CA ASP A 88 3.13 14.42 -6.96
C ASP A 88 4.30 14.01 -6.05
N PRO A 89 4.89 14.91 -5.23
CA PRO A 89 5.88 14.52 -4.23
C PRO A 89 5.37 13.36 -3.36
N LEU A 90 6.26 12.43 -2.95
CA LEU A 90 5.83 11.28 -2.16
C LEU A 90 5.21 11.72 -0.83
N LEU A 91 5.88 12.61 -0.09
CA LEU A 91 5.33 13.18 1.13
C LEU A 91 4.12 14.08 0.81
N GLY A 92 3.00 13.86 1.50
CA GLY A 92 1.74 14.57 1.27
C GLY A 92 0.89 13.99 0.13
N ARG A 93 1.39 12.97 -0.60
CA ARG A 93 0.66 12.37 -1.71
C ARG A 93 -0.64 11.72 -1.24
N ASP A 94 -1.74 12.09 -1.88
CA ASP A 94 -2.99 11.35 -1.77
C ASP A 94 -2.95 10.10 -2.63
N MET A 95 -3.42 8.99 -2.06
CA MET A 95 -3.55 7.73 -2.76
C MET A 95 -4.94 7.15 -2.52
N LEU A 96 -5.52 6.63 -3.59
CA LEU A 96 -6.75 5.89 -3.54
C LEU A 96 -6.44 4.39 -3.59
N LEU A 97 -6.69 3.69 -2.50
CA LEU A 97 -6.59 2.24 -2.45
C LEU A 97 -7.89 1.63 -2.97
N GLU A 98 -7.79 0.86 -4.05
CA GLU A 98 -8.89 0.05 -4.59
C GLU A 98 -8.85 -1.34 -3.95
N GLY A 99 -9.63 -1.52 -2.88
CA GLY A 99 -9.86 -2.83 -2.27
C GLY A 99 -10.79 -3.68 -3.12
N ARG A 100 -10.42 -4.92 -3.43
CA ARG A 100 -11.11 -5.79 -4.39
C ARG A 100 -11.61 -7.06 -3.70
N PHE A 101 -12.93 -7.26 -3.73
CA PHE A 101 -13.58 -8.45 -3.14
C PHE A 101 -14.68 -8.97 -4.07
N GLY A 102 -14.39 -10.05 -4.82
CA GLY A 102 -15.32 -10.56 -5.83
C GLY A 102 -15.72 -9.46 -6.82
N PRO A 103 -17.01 -9.09 -6.96
CA PRO A 103 -17.45 -7.94 -7.76
C PRO A 103 -17.39 -6.60 -7.02
N LEU A 104 -17.18 -6.55 -5.71
CA LEU A 104 -17.11 -5.30 -4.96
C LEU A 104 -15.75 -4.62 -5.14
N ARG A 105 -15.78 -3.29 -5.30
CA ARG A 105 -14.60 -2.42 -5.32
C ARG A 105 -14.79 -1.34 -4.28
N PHE A 106 -13.84 -1.19 -3.38
CA PHE A 106 -13.86 -0.15 -2.35
C PHE A 106 -12.81 0.89 -2.66
N HIS A 107 -13.23 2.14 -2.77
CA HIS A 107 -12.36 3.30 -2.92
C HIS A 107 -12.07 3.87 -1.53
N LEU A 108 -10.82 3.67 -1.09
CA LEU A 108 -10.36 3.92 0.27
C LEU A 108 -9.21 4.94 0.23
N GLY A 109 -9.45 6.14 0.76
CA GLY A 109 -8.47 7.22 0.69
C GLY A 109 -7.40 7.12 1.79
N VAL A 110 -6.15 7.32 1.41
CA VAL A 110 -5.00 7.44 2.32
C VAL A 110 -4.12 8.61 1.90
N ARG A 111 -3.33 9.14 2.82
CA ARG A 111 -2.33 10.19 2.55
C ARG A 111 -0.98 9.78 3.09
N VAL A 112 0.07 10.00 2.30
CA VAL A 112 1.45 9.81 2.76
C VAL A 112 1.80 10.92 3.75
N THR A 113 2.15 10.55 4.98
CA THR A 113 2.41 11.52 6.06
C THR A 113 3.84 11.50 6.58
N ASP A 114 4.64 10.52 6.18
CA ASP A 114 6.06 10.47 6.54
C ASP A 114 6.89 9.74 5.47
N VAL A 115 8.15 10.15 5.33
CA VAL A 115 9.16 9.53 4.46
C VAL A 115 10.46 9.47 5.24
N VAL A 116 11.02 8.26 5.37
CA VAL A 116 12.30 8.04 6.04
C VAL A 116 13.36 7.71 5.01
N ASP A 117 14.52 8.33 5.17
CA ASP A 117 15.73 8.07 4.41
C ASP A 117 16.93 8.35 5.34
N THR A 118 17.47 7.31 5.96
CA THR A 118 18.53 7.48 6.97
C THR A 118 19.45 6.26 7.05
N THR A 119 20.57 6.44 7.74
CA THR A 119 21.39 5.35 8.26
C THR A 119 21.40 5.44 9.78
N ARG A 120 21.06 4.34 10.46
CA ARG A 120 21.00 4.29 11.93
C ARG A 120 21.27 2.87 12.42
N ASP A 121 22.01 2.74 13.52
CA ASP A 121 22.28 1.46 14.19
C ASP A 121 22.85 0.38 13.26
N GLY A 122 23.74 0.77 12.34
CA GLY A 122 24.32 -0.13 11.34
C GLY A 122 23.37 -0.55 10.22
N LYS A 123 22.24 0.14 10.05
CA LYS A 123 21.22 -0.16 9.03
C LYS A 123 20.96 1.02 8.13
N ARG A 124 20.87 0.77 6.83
CA ARG A 124 20.39 1.72 5.84
C ARG A 124 18.89 1.52 5.64
N ILE A 125 18.12 2.58 5.86
CA ILE A 125 16.65 2.53 5.90
C ILE A 125 16.09 3.55 4.92
N TRP A 126 15.19 3.10 4.05
CA TRP A 126 14.34 3.97 3.25
C TRP A 126 12.89 3.46 3.32
N GLY A 127 11.92 4.37 3.43
CA GLY A 127 10.53 3.97 3.57
C GLY A 127 9.57 5.14 3.59
N TRP A 128 8.29 4.83 3.68
CA TRP A 128 7.24 5.84 3.79
C TRP A 128 6.00 5.30 4.50
N THR A 129 5.24 6.22 5.04
CA THR A 129 4.05 5.95 5.85
C THR A 129 2.84 6.61 5.21
N TYR A 130 1.72 5.90 5.14
CA TYR A 130 0.42 6.54 4.93
C TYR A 130 -0.51 6.37 6.11
N GLU A 131 -1.45 7.29 6.21
CA GLU A 131 -2.55 7.28 7.18
C GLU A 131 -3.90 7.31 6.47
N THR A 132 -4.89 6.65 7.06
CA THR A 132 -6.24 6.54 6.49
C THR A 132 -7.00 7.85 6.63
N LEU A 133 -7.72 8.22 5.57
CA LEU A 133 -8.52 9.45 5.52
C LEU A 133 -9.99 9.19 5.89
N ASP A 134 -10.75 10.26 6.14
CA ASP A 134 -12.19 10.16 6.39
C ASP A 134 -12.92 9.41 5.28
N GLY A 135 -13.88 8.58 5.66
CA GLY A 135 -14.60 7.69 4.72
C GLY A 135 -13.91 6.35 4.46
N HIS A 136 -12.72 6.10 5.01
CA HIS A 136 -12.09 4.77 5.00
C HIS A 136 -12.83 3.78 5.92
N LEU A 137 -12.74 2.46 5.65
CA LEU A 137 -13.31 1.39 6.48
C LEU A 137 -12.56 1.18 7.81
N GLU A 138 -11.37 1.75 7.89
CA GLU A 138 -10.42 1.58 8.98
C GLU A 138 -9.87 2.95 9.35
N ARG A 139 -9.38 3.02 10.58
CA ARG A 139 -8.63 4.13 11.13
C ARG A 139 -7.25 3.61 11.48
N GLY A 140 -6.19 4.15 10.92
CA GLY A 140 -4.86 3.65 11.18
C GLY A 140 -3.77 4.17 10.26
N ARG A 141 -2.62 3.53 10.41
CA ARG A 141 -1.35 3.88 9.77
C ARG A 141 -0.68 2.61 9.24
N LEU A 142 -0.07 2.71 8.07
CA LEU A 142 0.81 1.68 7.52
C LEU A 142 2.13 2.32 7.09
N THR A 143 3.23 1.72 7.52
CA THR A 143 4.61 2.09 7.19
C THR A 143 5.27 0.94 6.43
N TYR A 144 5.89 1.26 5.31
CA TYR A 144 6.66 0.34 4.47
C TYR A 144 8.11 0.78 4.45
N GLU A 145 9.02 -0.11 4.81
CA GLU A 145 10.46 0.17 4.88
C GLU A 145 11.24 -0.90 4.13
N VAL A 146 12.34 -0.48 3.51
CA VAL A 146 13.40 -1.33 3.00
C VAL A 146 14.62 -1.08 3.85
N VAL A 147 15.11 -2.14 4.47
CA VAL A 147 16.20 -2.11 5.44
C VAL A 147 17.34 -2.95 4.92
N LYS A 148 18.51 -2.36 4.71
CA LYS A 148 19.76 -3.10 4.51
C LYS A 148 20.52 -3.13 5.82
N ASP A 149 20.90 -4.31 6.29
CA ASP A 149 21.89 -4.46 7.35
C ASP A 149 23.29 -4.28 6.76
N LEU A 150 24.07 -3.34 7.30
CA LEU A 150 25.38 -3.00 6.73
C LEU A 150 26.48 -3.98 7.18
N ALA A 151 26.22 -4.83 8.17
CA ALA A 151 27.21 -5.79 8.65
C ALA A 151 27.27 -7.06 7.80
N ASP A 152 26.11 -7.59 7.37
CA ASP A 152 26.01 -8.81 6.57
C ASP A 152 25.45 -8.58 5.15
N GLY A 153 24.84 -7.43 4.90
CA GLY A 153 24.28 -7.05 3.60
C GLY A 153 22.88 -7.59 3.32
N GLU A 154 22.18 -8.17 4.31
CA GLU A 154 20.80 -8.61 4.14
C GLU A 154 19.86 -7.42 3.84
N VAL A 155 18.95 -7.60 2.89
CA VAL A 155 17.92 -6.61 2.54
C VAL A 155 16.54 -7.15 2.90
N GLU A 156 15.90 -6.50 3.88
CA GLU A 156 14.56 -6.81 4.36
C GLU A 156 13.53 -5.79 3.86
N PHE A 157 12.34 -6.29 3.52
CA PHE A 157 11.12 -5.50 3.40
C PHE A 157 10.31 -5.63 4.69
N VAL A 158 10.01 -4.49 5.30
CA VAL A 158 9.36 -4.39 6.60
C VAL A 158 8.04 -3.63 6.46
N ILE A 159 6.99 -4.15 7.09
CA ILE A 159 5.68 -3.52 7.18
C ILE A 159 5.32 -3.37 8.65
N ARG A 160 5.01 -2.14 9.06
CA ARG A 160 4.48 -1.84 10.40
C ARG A 160 3.12 -1.21 10.23
N ALA A 161 2.12 -1.77 10.87
CA ALA A 161 0.77 -1.28 10.74
C ALA A 161 0.08 -1.25 12.10
N PHE A 162 -0.77 -0.25 12.28
CA PHE A 162 -1.82 -0.35 13.28
C PHE A 162 -3.13 0.16 12.69
N SER A 163 -4.23 -0.54 12.97
CA SER A 163 -5.56 -0.12 12.55
C SER A 163 -6.64 -0.54 13.53
N ARG A 164 -7.77 0.15 13.47
CA ARG A 164 -9.04 -0.28 14.08
C ARG A 164 -10.18 -0.03 13.11
N PRO A 165 -11.29 -0.76 13.21
CA PRO A 165 -12.46 -0.49 12.37
C PRO A 165 -12.94 0.96 12.54
N ALA A 166 -13.26 1.62 11.42
CA ALA A 166 -14.02 2.86 11.44
C ALA A 166 -15.50 2.57 11.72
N ARG A 167 -16.30 3.62 11.97
CA ARG A 167 -17.76 3.48 11.96
C ARG A 167 -18.19 3.19 10.51
N ILE A 168 -18.72 2.00 10.25
CA ILE A 168 -19.26 1.60 8.94
C ILE A 168 -20.79 1.59 9.03
N PRO A 169 -21.50 2.62 8.52
CA PRO A 169 -22.95 2.71 8.68
C PRO A 169 -23.71 1.61 7.95
N ASN A 170 -23.21 1.19 6.77
CA ASN A 170 -23.86 0.18 5.95
C ASN A 170 -23.51 -1.25 6.43
N PRO A 171 -24.49 -2.05 6.89
CA PRO A 171 -24.24 -3.39 7.41
C PRO A 171 -23.71 -4.37 6.36
N PHE A 172 -24.02 -4.18 5.07
CA PHE A 172 -23.48 -5.01 3.98
C PHE A 172 -22.00 -4.78 3.75
N TYR A 173 -21.55 -3.52 3.79
CA TYR A 173 -20.12 -3.18 3.68
C TYR A 173 -19.36 -3.63 4.91
N ARG A 174 -19.97 -3.49 6.09
CA ARG A 174 -19.41 -4.01 7.34
C ARG A 174 -19.24 -5.53 7.30
N LEU A 175 -20.22 -6.26 6.75
CA LEU A 175 -20.12 -7.71 6.57
C LEU A 175 -19.05 -8.09 5.54
N GLY A 176 -19.03 -7.42 4.38
CA GLY A 176 -18.01 -7.64 3.35
C GLY A 176 -16.58 -7.34 3.84
N PHE A 177 -16.43 -6.31 4.67
CA PHE A 177 -15.16 -5.98 5.32
C PHE A 177 -14.81 -6.95 6.46
N GLY A 178 -15.79 -7.40 7.24
CA GLY A 178 -15.59 -8.43 8.28
C GLY A 178 -15.14 -9.79 7.70
N LEU A 179 -15.50 -10.08 6.45
CA LEU A 179 -14.98 -11.22 5.68
C LEU A 179 -13.54 -11.00 5.19
N PHE A 180 -13.05 -9.76 5.16
CA PHE A 180 -11.63 -9.40 5.11
C PHE A 180 -11.02 -9.66 6.51
N GLY A 181 -11.11 -10.91 6.94
CA GLY A 181 -10.70 -11.32 8.26
C GLY A 181 -9.19 -11.20 8.45
N ARG A 182 -8.77 -11.38 9.71
CA ARG A 182 -7.37 -11.38 10.14
C ARG A 182 -6.44 -12.24 9.26
N ALA A 183 -6.93 -13.36 8.75
CA ALA A 183 -6.18 -14.24 7.84
C ALA A 183 -5.81 -13.55 6.51
N VAL A 184 -6.69 -12.71 5.97
CA VAL A 184 -6.46 -11.95 4.72
C VAL A 184 -5.42 -10.86 4.92
N GLN A 185 -5.43 -10.21 6.09
CA GLN A 185 -4.41 -9.23 6.49
C GLN A 185 -3.02 -9.89 6.66
N LEU A 186 -2.93 -11.02 7.35
CA LEU A 186 -1.66 -11.75 7.50
C LEU A 186 -1.12 -12.25 6.16
N GLU A 187 -2.00 -12.75 5.30
CA GLU A 187 -1.62 -13.19 3.96
C GLU A 187 -1.16 -12.03 3.07
N PHE A 188 -1.68 -10.80 3.27
CA PHE A 188 -1.19 -9.62 2.59
C PHE A 188 0.31 -9.40 2.86
N TYR A 189 0.75 -9.48 4.12
CA TYR A 189 2.18 -9.28 4.45
C TYR A 189 3.08 -10.32 3.79
N HIS A 190 2.67 -11.60 3.82
CA HIS A 190 3.41 -12.66 3.16
C HIS A 190 3.48 -12.48 1.63
N ARG A 191 2.33 -12.19 0.99
CA ARG A 191 2.27 -11.97 -0.46
C ARG A 191 3.05 -10.74 -0.90
N ALA A 192 3.03 -9.67 -0.09
CA ALA A 192 3.79 -8.46 -0.37
C ALA A 192 5.30 -8.74 -0.37
N GLY A 193 5.82 -9.43 0.65
CA GLY A 193 7.23 -9.85 0.70
C GLY A 193 7.61 -10.78 -0.45
N GLN A 194 6.75 -11.76 -0.78
CA GLN A 194 6.97 -12.64 -1.92
C GLN A 194 7.05 -11.86 -3.24
N ARG A 195 6.16 -10.89 -3.45
CA ARG A 195 6.14 -10.09 -4.67
C ARG A 195 7.38 -9.22 -4.80
N VAL A 196 7.90 -8.64 -3.71
CA VAL A 196 9.19 -7.92 -3.75
C VAL A 196 10.31 -8.87 -4.16
N ARG A 197 10.40 -10.07 -3.56
CA ARG A 197 11.38 -11.11 -3.95
C ARG A 197 11.31 -11.43 -5.44
N ASP A 198 10.11 -11.67 -5.96
CA ASP A 198 9.91 -12.06 -7.36
C ASP A 198 10.35 -10.94 -8.31
N LEU A 199 10.04 -9.69 -7.99
CA LEU A 199 10.44 -8.53 -8.78
C LEU A 199 11.97 -8.33 -8.77
N LEU A 200 12.62 -8.48 -7.61
CA LEU A 200 14.07 -8.41 -7.49
C LEU A 200 14.76 -9.56 -8.23
N ALA A 201 14.23 -10.78 -8.14
CA ALA A 201 14.73 -11.94 -8.89
C ALA A 201 14.61 -11.75 -10.41
N GLY A 202 13.49 -11.17 -10.87
CA GLY A 202 13.29 -10.76 -12.25
C GLY A 202 14.34 -9.72 -12.68
N ALA A 203 14.56 -8.69 -11.87
CA ALA A 203 15.55 -7.64 -12.12
C ALA A 203 16.98 -8.16 -12.23
N ARG A 204 17.38 -9.09 -11.34
CA ARG A 204 18.69 -9.76 -11.43
C ARG A 204 18.83 -10.57 -12.72
N SER A 205 17.73 -11.08 -13.26
CA SER A 205 17.69 -11.80 -14.54
C SER A 205 17.55 -10.87 -15.76
N GLY A 206 17.63 -9.55 -15.57
CA GLY A 206 17.55 -8.55 -16.64
C GLY A 206 16.14 -8.10 -17.02
N HIS A 207 15.10 -8.50 -16.28
CA HIS A 207 13.75 -7.98 -16.49
C HIS A 207 13.59 -6.62 -15.79
N PRO A 208 13.12 -5.56 -16.49
CA PRO A 208 12.95 -4.26 -15.85
C PRO A 208 11.91 -4.32 -14.72
N LEU A 209 12.13 -3.54 -13.67
CA LEU A 209 11.12 -3.35 -12.63
C LEU A 209 9.89 -2.65 -13.20
N PRO A 210 8.68 -2.98 -12.71
CA PRO A 210 7.48 -2.28 -13.12
C PRO A 210 7.50 -0.83 -12.61
N GLU A 211 7.29 0.13 -13.51
CA GLU A 211 7.22 1.54 -13.15
C GLU A 211 5.76 2.03 -13.06
N PRO A 212 5.45 2.96 -12.14
CA PRO A 212 4.13 3.59 -12.04
C PRO A 212 3.94 4.62 -13.16
N VAL A 213 3.81 4.16 -14.41
CA VAL A 213 3.60 5.03 -15.57
C VAL A 213 2.20 5.65 -15.49
N PRO A 214 2.06 6.99 -15.60
CA PRO A 214 0.76 7.65 -15.62
C PRO A 214 0.03 7.39 -16.94
N GLY A 215 -1.28 7.19 -16.87
CA GLY A 215 -2.15 7.21 -18.05
C GLY A 215 -2.37 8.63 -18.59
N PRO A 216 -3.17 8.79 -19.66
CA PRO A 216 -3.51 10.09 -20.24
C PRO A 216 -4.19 11.06 -19.26
N ASP A 217 -4.77 10.54 -18.18
CA ASP A 217 -5.40 11.28 -17.10
C ASP A 217 -4.42 11.72 -16.00
N GLY A 218 -3.12 11.42 -16.13
CA GLY A 218 -2.07 11.75 -15.18
C GLY A 218 -2.01 10.84 -13.96
N VAL A 219 -2.83 9.78 -13.94
CA VAL A 219 -2.96 8.86 -12.81
C VAL A 219 -2.36 7.50 -13.18
N THR A 220 -1.70 6.85 -12.23
CA THR A 220 -1.22 5.47 -12.40
C THR A 220 -2.07 4.48 -11.59
N VAL A 221 -2.00 3.21 -11.97
CA VAL A 221 -2.56 2.09 -11.18
C VAL A 221 -1.42 1.13 -10.87
N ALA A 222 -1.08 1.02 -9.59
CA ALA A 222 -0.10 0.09 -9.07
C ALA A 222 -0.80 -1.17 -8.49
N PRO A 223 -0.26 -2.39 -8.72
CA PRO A 223 0.92 -2.65 -9.53
C PRO A 223 0.67 -2.43 -11.03
N ALA A 224 1.70 -2.00 -11.76
CA ALA A 224 1.64 -1.80 -13.19
C ALA A 224 1.41 -3.14 -13.91
N GLY A 225 0.75 -3.09 -15.07
CA GLY A 225 0.42 -4.30 -15.84
C GLY A 225 -0.65 -5.20 -15.19
N SER A 226 -1.33 -4.74 -14.14
CA SER A 226 -2.39 -5.51 -13.48
C SER A 226 -3.49 -5.93 -14.46
N PRO A 227 -3.72 -7.25 -14.67
CA PRO A 227 -4.72 -7.72 -15.64
C PRO A 227 -6.14 -7.30 -15.28
N ARG A 228 -7.00 -7.25 -16.29
CA ARG A 228 -8.46 -7.12 -16.09
C ARG A 228 -9.01 -8.45 -15.62
N ALA A 229 -9.70 -8.46 -14.49
CA ALA A 229 -10.39 -9.65 -14.00
C ALA A 229 -11.79 -9.75 -14.62
N ALA A 230 -12.34 -10.95 -14.79
CA ALA A 230 -13.72 -11.13 -15.26
C ALA A 230 -14.74 -10.41 -14.34
N THR A 231 -14.45 -10.33 -13.04
CA THR A 231 -15.28 -9.61 -12.07
C THR A 231 -15.30 -8.09 -12.28
N ASP A 232 -14.37 -7.52 -13.05
CA ASP A 232 -14.40 -6.09 -13.41
C ASP A 232 -15.60 -5.74 -14.30
N LEU A 233 -16.12 -6.72 -15.07
CA LEU A 233 -17.30 -6.52 -15.92
C LEU A 233 -18.58 -6.31 -15.11
N VAL A 234 -18.66 -6.92 -13.93
CA VAL A 234 -19.83 -6.82 -13.04
C VAL A 234 -19.53 -6.02 -11.78
N ALA A 235 -18.42 -5.26 -11.80
CA ALA A 235 -17.95 -4.58 -10.62
C ALA A 235 -18.93 -3.52 -10.13
N HIS A 236 -19.15 -3.53 -8.81
CA HIS A 236 -19.90 -2.51 -8.09
C HIS A 236 -18.94 -1.69 -7.23
N LEU A 237 -18.78 -0.43 -7.59
CA LEU A 237 -17.94 0.52 -6.88
C LEU A 237 -18.67 1.12 -5.66
N VAL A 238 -18.01 1.02 -4.51
CA VAL A 238 -18.37 1.65 -3.25
C VAL A 238 -17.35 2.73 -2.94
N ARG A 239 -17.81 3.97 -2.77
CA ARG A 239 -16.99 5.13 -2.42
C ARG A 239 -17.17 5.47 -0.96
N HIS A 240 -16.08 5.84 -0.29
CA HIS A 240 -16.09 6.33 1.08
C HIS A 240 -17.01 5.52 2.02
N PRO A 241 -16.85 4.19 2.07
CA PRO A 241 -17.77 3.31 2.79
C PRO A 241 -17.86 3.54 4.31
N GLY A 242 -16.93 4.31 4.89
CA GLY A 242 -16.97 4.74 6.30
C GLY A 242 -17.61 6.11 6.54
N ALA A 243 -18.13 6.76 5.49
CA ALA A 243 -18.89 8.02 5.58
C ALA A 243 -20.39 7.75 5.78
#